data_AF-A0A1C5LA83-F1
#
_entry.id   AF-A0A1C5LA83-F1
#
_cell.length_a   1.000
_cell.length_b   1.000
_cell.length_c   1.000
_cell.angle_alpha   90.00
_cell.angle_beta   90.00
_cell.angle_gamma   90.00
#
_symmetry.space_group_name_H-M   'P 1'
#
loop_
_entity.id
_entity.type
_entity.pdbx_description
1 polymer ?
#
loop_
_entity_poly.entity_id
_entity_poly.type
_entity_poly.pdbx_seq_one_letter_code
_entity_poly.pdbx_strand_id
1 'polypeptide(L)'
;MKKYGNDYRQNGKQFEYTGKWHSTKAEAKELKQYAWSYTGLMIAAMIVYVAGLMINNAGSRVFWVLIPFVTMIFPISYGIMGGVSLLLFCRNQEGKGQTSQVVIPEEHVGHMTRAQYEKGIRRPVRCSIAIVGFAFFTCVADLILILLKPTDLVLTRELLFEVVSAITLTLGSVATVQSCRTKAKFTIFE
;
A
#
# COMPACT_ATOMS: atom_id res chain seq x y z
N MET A 1 15.41 -10.82 12.35
CA MET A 1 14.85 -11.75 11.32
C MET A 1 14.03 -12.91 11.91
N LYS A 2 13.47 -12.83 13.15
CA LYS A 2 12.77 -13.97 13.78
C LYS A 2 11.48 -14.42 13.07
N LYS A 3 10.73 -13.53 12.41
CA LYS A 3 9.38 -13.84 11.89
C LYS A 3 9.35 -14.90 10.77
N TYR A 4 10.37 -14.94 9.92
CA TYR A 4 10.46 -15.90 8.80
C TYR A 4 11.66 -16.83 8.94
N GLY A 5 12.41 -16.77 10.05
CA GLY A 5 13.66 -17.53 10.21
C GLY A 5 13.46 -19.04 10.07
N ASN A 6 12.32 -19.56 10.54
CA ASN A 6 11.98 -20.98 10.45
C ASN A 6 11.64 -21.43 9.01
N ASP A 7 11.39 -20.49 8.10
CA ASP A 7 11.07 -20.79 6.70
C ASP A 7 12.37 -20.93 5.86
N TYR A 8 13.55 -20.72 6.45
CA TYR A 8 14.84 -20.83 5.76
C TYR A 8 15.75 -21.83 6.48
N ARG A 9 16.31 -22.77 5.73
CA ARG A 9 17.32 -23.73 6.20
C ARG A 9 18.69 -23.33 5.66
N GLN A 10 19.70 -23.30 6.50
CA GLN A 10 21.07 -23.05 6.03
C GLN A 10 21.61 -24.30 5.35
N ASN A 11 22.07 -24.17 4.10
CA ASN A 11 22.71 -25.23 3.33
C ASN A 11 24.07 -24.69 2.84
N GLY A 12 25.12 -24.94 3.64
CA GLY A 12 26.46 -24.39 3.39
C GLY A 12 26.52 -22.86 3.49
N LYS A 13 26.95 -22.20 2.40
CA LYS A 13 27.04 -20.73 2.29
C LYS A 13 25.74 -20.05 1.84
N GLN A 14 24.71 -20.83 1.50
CA GLN A 14 23.43 -20.35 0.99
C GLN A 14 22.28 -20.77 1.90
N PHE A 15 21.14 -20.10 1.78
CA PHE A 15 19.91 -20.47 2.47
C PHE A 15 18.93 -21.10 1.49
N GLU A 16 18.21 -22.12 1.92
CA GLU A 16 17.16 -22.77 1.16
C GLU A 16 15.81 -22.42 1.79
N TYR A 17 14.83 -22.03 0.98
CA TYR A 17 13.50 -21.73 1.48
C TYR A 17 12.67 -23.01 1.58
N THR A 18 12.22 -23.35 2.79
CA THR A 18 11.41 -24.54 3.09
C THR A 18 9.98 -24.19 3.54
N GLY A 19 9.59 -22.92 3.42
CA GLY A 19 8.25 -22.45 3.80
C GLY A 19 7.22 -22.58 2.69
N LYS A 20 5.99 -22.12 2.98
CA LYS A 20 4.87 -22.16 2.02
C LYS A 20 5.10 -21.24 0.82
N TRP A 21 4.70 -21.70 -0.35
CA TRP A 21 4.81 -20.95 -1.59
C TRP A 21 3.47 -20.34 -1.99
N HIS A 22 3.54 -19.14 -2.58
CA HIS A 22 2.38 -18.44 -3.09
C HIS A 22 2.50 -18.30 -4.60
N SER A 23 1.62 -18.97 -5.34
CA SER A 23 1.53 -18.79 -6.79
C SER A 23 0.32 -17.94 -7.16
N THR A 24 0.41 -17.32 -8.32
CA THR A 24 -0.67 -16.53 -8.91
C THR A 24 -1.04 -17.14 -10.26
N LYS A 25 -2.33 -17.12 -10.57
CA LYS A 25 -2.81 -17.42 -11.93
C LYS A 25 -2.59 -16.27 -12.91
N ALA A 26 -2.16 -15.10 -12.41
CA ALA A 26 -1.90 -13.92 -13.22
C ALA A 26 -0.56 -14.04 -13.95
N GLU A 27 -0.53 -13.63 -15.22
CA GLU A 27 0.71 -13.52 -15.99
C GLU A 27 1.68 -12.52 -15.32
N ALA A 28 2.99 -12.74 -15.42
CA ALA A 28 4.00 -11.84 -14.84
C ALA A 28 3.82 -10.39 -15.31
N LYS A 29 3.35 -10.20 -16.55
CA LYS A 29 3.00 -8.90 -17.13
C LYS A 29 1.84 -8.22 -16.39
N GLU A 30 0.78 -8.95 -16.05
CA GLU A 30 -0.33 -8.43 -15.26
C GLU A 30 0.14 -7.99 -13.86
N LEU A 31 1.01 -8.79 -13.23
CA LEU A 31 1.54 -8.49 -11.90
C LEU A 31 2.41 -7.22 -11.91
N LYS A 32 3.23 -7.06 -12.95
CA LYS A 32 4.06 -5.86 -13.17
C LYS A 32 3.20 -4.63 -13.44
N GLN A 33 2.16 -4.75 -14.25
CA GLN A 33 1.22 -3.67 -14.52
C GLN A 33 0.48 -3.24 -13.23
N TYR A 34 0.03 -4.20 -12.43
CA TYR A 34 -0.55 -3.94 -11.12
C TYR A 34 0.44 -3.21 -10.21
N ALA A 35 1.69 -3.69 -10.12
CA ALA A 35 2.70 -3.09 -9.26
C ALA A 35 3.00 -1.63 -9.63
N TRP A 36 3.08 -1.33 -10.94
CA TRP A 36 3.24 0.04 -11.46
C TRP A 36 2.04 0.91 -11.13
N SER A 37 0.84 0.43 -11.48
CA SER A 37 -0.42 1.16 -11.27
C SER A 37 -0.66 1.46 -9.78
N TYR A 38 -0.46 0.47 -8.91
CA TYR A 38 -0.58 0.63 -7.47
C TYR A 38 0.44 1.64 -6.93
N THR A 39 1.71 1.50 -7.30
CA THR A 39 2.76 2.43 -6.83
C THR A 39 2.48 3.86 -7.29
N GLY A 40 2.03 4.03 -8.53
CA GLY A 40 1.61 5.33 -9.06
C GLY A 40 0.45 5.95 -8.27
N LEU A 41 -0.58 5.16 -7.94
CA LEU A 41 -1.70 5.61 -7.10
C LEU A 41 -1.23 6.05 -5.71
N MET A 42 -0.31 5.31 -5.10
CA MET A 42 0.21 5.64 -3.77
C MET A 42 1.09 6.90 -3.78
N ILE A 43 1.88 7.12 -4.84
CA ILE A 43 2.64 8.37 -5.03
C ILE A 43 1.69 9.55 -5.24
N ALA A 44 0.65 9.38 -6.08
CA ALA A 44 -0.38 10.41 -6.26
C ALA A 44 -1.08 10.74 -4.93
N ALA A 45 -1.43 9.72 -4.14
CA ALA A 45 -2.00 9.90 -2.80
C ALA A 45 -1.04 10.64 -1.86
N MET A 46 0.28 10.39 -1.94
CA MET A 46 1.28 11.14 -1.17
C MET A 46 1.32 12.61 -1.56
N ILE A 47 1.28 12.93 -2.86
CA ILE A 47 1.28 14.32 -3.35
C ILE A 47 0.04 15.07 -2.84
N VAL A 48 -1.14 14.43 -2.97
CA VAL A 48 -2.41 14.99 -2.49
C VAL A 48 -2.40 15.19 -0.97
N TYR A 49 -1.88 14.20 -0.21
CA TYR A 49 -1.72 14.29 1.23
C TYR A 49 -0.82 15.47 1.64
N VAL A 50 0.34 15.63 0.99
CA VAL A 50 1.25 16.76 1.26
C VAL A 50 0.57 18.09 0.92
N ALA A 51 -0.16 18.17 -0.18
CA ALA A 51 -0.93 19.38 -0.53
C ALA A 51 -1.95 19.72 0.57
N GLY A 52 -2.66 18.72 1.12
CA GLY A 52 -3.58 18.91 2.24
C GLY A 52 -2.92 19.44 3.51
N LEU A 53 -1.72 18.96 3.84
CA LEU A 53 -0.95 19.47 4.99
C LEU A 53 -0.52 20.94 4.83
N MET A 54 -0.44 21.44 3.59
CA MET A 54 -0.10 22.84 3.32
C MET A 54 -1.30 23.78 3.44
N ILE A 55 -2.53 23.23 3.55
CA ILE A 55 -3.74 24.03 3.73
C ILE A 55 -3.89 24.40 5.21
N ASN A 56 -3.76 25.69 5.51
CA ASN A 56 -4.02 26.23 6.83
C ASN A 56 -5.52 26.55 6.99
N ASN A 57 -6.30 25.51 7.28
CA ASN A 57 -7.73 25.56 7.57
C ASN A 57 -7.99 25.49 9.10
N ALA A 58 -9.18 25.84 9.57
CA ALA A 58 -9.52 25.76 10.98
C ALA A 58 -9.62 24.29 11.45
N GLY A 59 -10.02 23.37 10.55
CA GLY A 59 -10.00 21.93 10.77
C GLY A 59 -8.64 21.38 11.19
N SER A 60 -7.54 21.95 10.67
CA SER A 60 -6.16 21.58 11.06
C SER A 60 -5.84 21.85 12.53
N ARG A 61 -6.63 22.68 13.22
CA ARG A 61 -6.51 22.96 14.66
C ARG A 61 -7.42 22.07 15.49
N VAL A 62 -8.33 21.34 14.86
CA VAL A 62 -9.23 20.40 15.50
C VAL A 62 -8.56 19.03 15.53
N PHE A 63 -8.19 18.63 16.74
CA PHE A 63 -7.45 17.39 17.02
C PHE A 63 -8.03 16.16 16.31
N TRP A 64 -9.35 15.99 16.35
CA TRP A 64 -10.04 14.83 15.78
C TRP A 64 -10.09 14.82 14.26
N VAL A 65 -9.88 15.96 13.57
CA VAL A 65 -9.72 16.01 12.10
C VAL A 65 -8.25 15.78 11.74
N LEU A 66 -7.35 16.46 12.45
CA LEU A 66 -5.92 16.44 12.13
C LEU A 66 -5.27 15.07 12.34
N ILE A 67 -5.54 14.39 13.47
CA ILE A 67 -4.86 13.12 13.78
C ILE A 67 -5.12 12.05 12.71
N PRO A 68 -6.38 11.72 12.37
CA PRO A 68 -6.67 10.74 11.33
C PRO A 68 -5.96 11.09 10.03
N PHE A 69 -5.99 12.37 9.62
CA PHE A 69 -5.30 12.83 8.42
C PHE A 69 -3.78 12.60 8.49
N VAL A 70 -3.10 13.11 9.53
CA VAL A 70 -1.64 13.00 9.68
C VAL A 70 -1.20 11.53 9.79
N THR A 71 -1.99 10.67 10.44
CA THR A 71 -1.67 9.24 10.55
C THR A 71 -1.69 8.50 9.21
N MET A 72 -2.27 9.08 8.15
CA MET A 72 -2.26 8.51 6.80
C MET A 72 -0.86 8.41 6.19
N ILE A 73 0.11 9.19 6.69
CA ILE A 73 1.51 9.09 6.23
C ILE A 73 2.05 7.66 6.35
N PHE A 74 1.65 6.92 7.39
CA PHE A 74 2.09 5.55 7.61
C PHE A 74 1.60 4.61 6.52
N PRO A 75 0.27 4.39 6.33
CA PRO A 75 -0.19 3.49 5.28
C PRO A 75 0.20 3.98 3.88
N ILE A 76 0.30 5.29 3.62
CA ILE A 76 0.79 5.79 2.32
C ILE A 76 2.24 5.33 2.06
N SER A 77 3.14 5.60 3.01
CA SER A 77 4.57 5.25 2.88
C SER A 77 4.78 3.73 2.82
N TYR A 78 4.10 2.96 3.67
CA TYR A 78 4.17 1.50 3.64
C TYR A 78 3.57 0.90 2.38
N GLY A 79 2.52 1.52 1.82
CA GLY A 79 1.96 1.14 0.52
C GLY A 79 2.97 1.31 -0.61
N ILE A 80 3.64 2.47 -0.71
CA ILE A 80 4.71 2.71 -1.71
C ILE A 80 5.81 1.64 -1.59
N MET A 81 6.31 1.38 -0.37
CA MET A 81 7.30 0.33 -0.14
C MET A 81 6.81 -1.06 -0.59
N GLY A 82 5.52 -1.35 -0.38
CA GLY A 82 4.90 -2.59 -0.85
C GLY A 82 4.90 -2.69 -2.38
N GLY A 83 4.44 -1.64 -3.06
CA GLY A 83 4.42 -1.56 -4.53
C GLY A 83 5.81 -1.68 -5.16
N VAL A 84 6.81 -0.95 -4.63
CA VAL A 84 8.21 -1.04 -5.06
C VAL A 84 8.77 -2.45 -4.85
N SER A 85 8.48 -3.10 -3.72
CA SER A 85 8.95 -4.47 -3.48
C SER A 85 8.40 -5.46 -4.50
N LEU A 86 7.18 -5.24 -4.99
CA LEU A 86 6.56 -6.05 -6.04
C LEU A 86 7.17 -5.78 -7.42
N LEU A 87 7.48 -4.51 -7.73
CA LEU A 87 8.19 -4.14 -8.97
C LEU A 87 9.59 -4.78 -9.04
N LEU A 88 10.33 -4.73 -7.94
CA LEU A 88 11.65 -5.37 -7.84
C LEU A 88 11.54 -6.89 -8.02
N PHE A 89 10.50 -7.52 -7.45
CA PHE A 89 10.23 -8.93 -7.66
C PHE A 89 10.00 -9.26 -9.13
N CYS A 90 9.12 -8.53 -9.83
CA CYS A 90 8.87 -8.76 -11.26
C CYS A 90 10.14 -8.55 -12.11
N ARG A 91 10.93 -7.51 -11.82
CA ARG A 91 12.19 -7.24 -12.53
C ARG A 91 13.21 -8.36 -12.33
N ASN A 92 13.30 -8.90 -11.12
CA ASN A 92 14.21 -10.01 -10.80
C ASN A 92 13.77 -11.33 -11.45
N GLN A 93 12.51 -11.49 -11.85
CA GLN A 93 12.07 -12.64 -12.65
C GLN A 93 12.42 -12.49 -14.14
N GLU A 94 12.40 -11.27 -14.68
CA GLU A 94 12.74 -10.99 -16.09
C GLU A 94 14.25 -11.11 -16.37
N GLY A 95 15.11 -10.79 -15.39
CA GLY A 95 16.55 -10.99 -15.47
C GLY A 95 16.96 -12.35 -14.90
N LYS A 96 17.25 -13.34 -15.75
CA LYS A 96 17.97 -14.56 -15.32
C LYS A 96 19.33 -14.17 -14.72
N GLY A 97 19.46 -14.13 -13.39
CA GLY A 97 20.75 -13.86 -12.72
C GLY A 97 20.61 -13.65 -11.21
N GLN A 98 20.71 -14.72 -10.41
CA GLN A 98 21.97 -15.17 -9.79
C GLN A 98 22.72 -14.08 -8.97
N THR A 99 22.07 -13.51 -7.97
CA THR A 99 22.75 -13.03 -6.73
C THR A 99 21.82 -13.16 -5.52
N SER A 100 20.94 -14.17 -5.51
CA SER A 100 20.14 -14.42 -4.31
C SER A 100 20.92 -15.32 -3.37
N GLN A 101 21.10 -14.86 -2.14
CA GLN A 101 21.64 -15.67 -1.04
C GLN A 101 20.73 -16.88 -0.72
N VAL A 102 19.50 -16.87 -1.26
CA VAL A 102 18.49 -17.91 -1.15
C VAL A 102 18.40 -18.71 -2.45
N VAL A 103 18.61 -20.03 -2.37
CA VAL A 103 18.38 -20.98 -3.46
C VAL A 103 16.88 -21.20 -3.60
N ILE A 104 16.35 -20.97 -4.81
CA ILE A 104 14.96 -21.25 -5.17
C ILE A 104 14.96 -22.51 -6.03
N PRO A 105 14.24 -23.58 -5.65
CA PRO A 105 14.12 -24.78 -6.48
C PRO A 105 13.56 -24.45 -7.87
N GLU A 106 14.04 -25.13 -8.92
CA GLU A 106 13.61 -24.87 -10.30
C GLU A 106 12.10 -25.05 -10.50
N GLU A 107 11.49 -25.98 -9.76
CA GLU A 107 10.04 -26.21 -9.74
C GLU A 107 9.23 -25.00 -9.27
N HIS A 108 9.85 -24.11 -8.48
CA HIS A 108 9.18 -22.98 -7.85
C HIS A 108 9.59 -21.62 -8.46
N VAL A 109 10.26 -21.63 -9.61
CA VAL A 109 10.62 -20.43 -10.36
C VAL A 109 9.34 -19.74 -10.82
N GLY A 110 9.06 -18.58 -10.24
CA GLY A 110 7.81 -17.86 -10.47
C GLY A 110 6.98 -17.64 -9.20
N HIS A 111 7.16 -18.49 -8.19
CA HIS A 111 6.41 -18.42 -6.94
C HIS A 111 7.00 -17.41 -5.96
N MET A 112 6.12 -16.82 -5.17
CA MET A 112 6.51 -15.92 -4.10
C MET A 112 6.73 -16.69 -2.81
N THR A 113 7.85 -16.42 -2.15
CA THR A 113 8.02 -16.80 -0.74
C THR A 113 6.99 -16.07 0.12
N ARG A 114 6.65 -16.63 1.28
CA ARG A 114 5.76 -15.97 2.25
C ARG A 114 6.15 -14.53 2.58
N ALA A 115 7.45 -14.26 2.73
CA ALA A 115 7.96 -12.93 3.02
C ALA A 115 7.72 -11.94 1.85
N GLN A 116 7.91 -12.40 0.61
CA GLN A 116 7.64 -11.59 -0.59
C GLN A 116 6.15 -11.34 -0.76
N TYR A 117 5.30 -12.36 -0.57
CA TYR A 117 3.85 -12.23 -0.62
C TYR A 117 3.31 -11.25 0.44
N GLU A 118 3.78 -11.35 1.69
CA GLU A 118 3.35 -10.42 2.74
C GLU A 118 3.76 -8.98 2.46
N LYS A 119 4.95 -8.75 1.90
CA LYS A 119 5.46 -7.40 1.57
C LYS A 119 4.81 -6.82 0.31
N GLY A 120 4.68 -7.62 -0.75
CA GLY A 120 4.25 -7.14 -2.08
C GLY A 120 2.74 -7.22 -2.33
N ILE A 121 1.99 -8.06 -1.61
CA ILE A 121 0.55 -8.26 -1.86
C ILE A 121 -0.28 -7.93 -0.62
N ARG A 122 0.04 -8.54 0.53
CA ARG A 122 -0.80 -8.39 1.73
C ARG A 122 -0.67 -7.00 2.36
N ARG A 123 0.52 -6.40 2.34
CA ARG A 123 0.78 -5.04 2.83
C ARG A 123 0.01 -3.99 2.02
N PRO A 124 0.09 -3.96 0.67
CA PRO A 124 -0.73 -3.06 -0.15
C PRO A 124 -2.22 -3.06 0.19
N VAL A 125 -2.83 -4.25 0.32
CA VAL A 125 -4.25 -4.38 0.69
C VAL A 125 -4.54 -3.69 2.02
N ARG A 126 -3.76 -3.97 3.06
CA ARG A 126 -3.96 -3.39 4.40
C ARG A 126 -3.75 -1.88 4.40
N CYS A 127 -2.74 -1.40 3.68
CA CYS A 127 -2.43 0.03 3.58
C CYS A 127 -3.55 0.79 2.88
N SER A 128 -4.07 0.27 1.76
CA SER A 128 -5.16 0.91 1.04
C SER A 128 -6.46 0.93 1.84
N ILE A 129 -6.80 -0.15 2.55
CA ILE A 129 -7.97 -0.16 3.46
C ILE A 129 -7.80 0.88 4.57
N ALA A 130 -6.60 0.99 5.16
CA ALA A 130 -6.33 1.99 6.20
C ALA A 130 -6.47 3.42 5.65
N ILE A 131 -5.98 3.69 4.43
CA ILE A 131 -6.16 4.99 3.76
C ILE A 131 -7.65 5.30 3.60
N VAL A 132 -8.46 4.35 3.10
CA VAL A 132 -9.91 4.56 2.97
C VAL A 132 -10.54 4.88 4.31
N GLY A 133 -10.20 4.13 5.37
CA GLY A 133 -10.74 4.35 6.71
C GLY A 133 -10.42 5.74 7.27
N PHE A 134 -9.15 6.14 7.22
CA PHE A 134 -8.73 7.45 7.72
C PHE A 134 -9.23 8.61 6.84
N ALA A 135 -9.27 8.44 5.51
CA ALA A 135 -9.78 9.46 4.58
C ALA A 135 -11.26 9.71 4.83
N PHE A 136 -12.04 8.63 4.95
CA PHE A 136 -13.46 8.69 5.21
C PHE A 136 -13.74 9.38 6.54
N PHE A 137 -13.02 9.00 7.59
CA PHE A 137 -13.18 9.63 8.90
C PHE A 137 -12.84 11.12 8.85
N THR A 138 -11.75 11.50 8.19
CA THR A 138 -11.34 12.91 8.05
C THR A 138 -12.38 13.72 7.29
N CYS A 139 -12.86 13.21 6.15
CA CYS A 139 -13.89 13.82 5.32
C CYS A 139 -15.20 14.03 6.11
N VAL A 140 -15.69 13.02 6.81
CA VAL A 140 -16.90 13.16 7.64
C VAL A 140 -16.70 14.18 8.76
N ALA A 141 -15.54 14.16 9.43
CA ALA A 141 -15.26 15.08 10.53
C ALA A 141 -15.14 16.53 10.03
N ASP A 142 -14.53 16.76 8.86
CA ASP A 142 -14.42 18.09 8.27
C ASP A 142 -15.78 18.63 7.80
N LEU A 143 -16.60 17.79 7.15
CA LEU A 143 -17.98 18.13 6.80
C LEU A 143 -18.82 18.55 8.03
N ILE A 144 -18.67 17.84 9.16
CA ILE A 144 -19.36 18.19 10.40
C ILE A 144 -18.92 19.58 10.90
N LEU A 145 -17.63 19.92 10.80
CA LEU A 145 -17.13 21.24 11.20
C LEU A 145 -17.69 22.36 10.32
N ILE A 146 -17.72 22.14 9.00
CA ILE A 146 -18.29 23.10 8.05
C ILE A 146 -19.77 23.37 8.37
N LEU A 147 -20.53 22.33 8.70
CA LEU A 147 -21.96 22.46 9.04
C LEU A 147 -22.21 23.14 10.41
N LEU A 148 -21.36 22.88 11.40
CA LEU A 148 -21.55 23.42 12.76
C LEU A 148 -21.12 24.87 12.92
N LYS A 149 -20.18 25.37 12.12
CA LYS A 149 -19.61 26.72 12.26
C LYS A 149 -19.46 27.49 10.93
N PRO A 150 -20.54 27.64 10.14
CA PRO A 150 -20.42 28.22 8.80
C PRO A 150 -19.90 29.66 8.76
N THR A 151 -20.06 30.44 9.85
CA THR A 151 -19.68 31.87 9.91
C THR A 151 -18.26 32.14 10.40
N ASP A 152 -17.65 31.20 11.13
CA ASP A 152 -16.32 31.41 11.76
C ASP A 152 -15.16 30.88 10.89
N LEU A 153 -15.47 30.07 9.86
CA LEU A 153 -14.46 29.44 9.02
C LEU A 153 -14.29 30.17 7.68
N VAL A 154 -13.04 30.24 7.21
CA VAL A 154 -12.74 30.67 5.84
C VAL A 154 -13.20 29.55 4.89
N LEU A 155 -14.47 29.64 4.46
CA LEU A 155 -15.17 28.60 3.70
C LEU A 155 -14.35 28.04 2.53
N THR A 156 -13.61 28.90 1.82
CA THR A 156 -12.76 28.50 0.69
C THR A 156 -11.67 27.51 1.09
N ARG A 157 -11.05 27.66 2.27
CA ARG A 157 -9.95 26.79 2.71
C ARG A 157 -10.46 25.45 3.22
N GLU A 158 -11.58 25.45 3.93
CA GLU A 158 -12.24 24.19 4.35
C GLU A 158 -12.68 23.39 3.13
N LEU A 159 -13.32 24.04 2.15
CA LEU A 159 -13.73 23.35 0.93
C LEU A 159 -12.53 22.76 0.18
N LEU A 160 -11.39 23.45 0.15
CA LEU A 160 -10.16 22.90 -0.46
C LEU A 160 -9.64 21.68 0.30
N PHE A 161 -9.66 21.71 1.64
CA PHE A 161 -9.24 20.57 2.46
C PHE A 161 -10.21 19.38 2.32
N GLU A 162 -11.50 19.64 2.23
CA GLU A 162 -12.52 18.64 1.99
C GLU A 162 -12.35 17.98 0.61
N VAL A 163 -12.05 18.77 -0.42
CA VAL A 163 -11.71 18.25 -1.76
C VAL A 163 -10.47 17.36 -1.70
N VAL A 164 -9.43 17.75 -0.96
CA VAL A 164 -8.23 16.91 -0.76
C VAL A 164 -8.56 15.59 -0.07
N SER A 165 -9.40 15.63 0.97
CA SER A 165 -9.85 14.44 1.70
C SER A 165 -10.67 13.51 0.80
N ALA A 166 -11.57 14.05 -0.02
CA ALA A 166 -12.34 13.30 -1.01
C ALA A 166 -11.47 12.67 -2.10
N ILE A 167 -10.48 13.40 -2.63
CA ILE A 167 -9.52 12.86 -3.61
C ILE A 167 -8.72 11.71 -2.97
N THR A 168 -8.25 11.88 -1.74
CA THR A 168 -7.51 10.83 -1.02
C THR A 168 -8.37 9.57 -0.81
N LEU A 169 -9.65 9.76 -0.47
CA LEU A 169 -10.62 8.67 -0.31
C LEU A 169 -10.84 7.91 -1.63
N THR A 170 -10.98 8.61 -2.75
CA THR A 170 -11.17 7.98 -4.07
C THR A 170 -9.92 7.19 -4.49
N LEU A 171 -8.72 7.77 -4.36
CA LEU A 171 -7.45 7.10 -4.65
C LEU A 171 -7.26 5.85 -3.78
N GLY A 172 -7.52 5.96 -2.47
CA GLY A 172 -7.48 4.84 -1.54
C GLY A 172 -8.47 3.73 -1.90
N SER A 173 -9.67 4.09 -2.33
CA SER A 173 -10.73 3.14 -2.72
C SER A 173 -10.35 2.37 -3.98
N VAL A 174 -9.86 3.06 -5.01
CA VAL A 174 -9.37 2.45 -6.24
C VAL A 174 -8.21 1.49 -5.93
N ALA A 175 -7.22 1.95 -5.14
CA ALA A 175 -6.09 1.13 -4.72
C ALA A 175 -6.53 -0.11 -3.93
N THR A 176 -7.57 0.02 -3.08
CA THR A 176 -8.12 -1.09 -2.30
C THR A 176 -8.78 -2.14 -3.20
N VAL A 177 -9.65 -1.71 -4.12
CA VAL A 177 -10.32 -2.62 -5.06
C VAL A 177 -9.28 -3.36 -5.90
N GLN A 178 -8.30 -2.63 -6.43
CA GLN A 178 -7.24 -3.22 -7.23
C GLN A 178 -6.41 -4.24 -6.43
N SER A 179 -6.01 -3.89 -5.21
CA SER A 179 -5.20 -4.77 -4.35
C SER A 179 -5.96 -6.02 -3.91
N CYS A 180 -7.26 -5.89 -3.59
CA CYS A 180 -8.11 -7.01 -3.22
C CYS A 180 -8.33 -7.95 -4.40
N ARG A 181 -8.58 -7.44 -5.60
CA ARG A 181 -8.68 -8.24 -6.83
C ARG A 181 -7.39 -9.01 -7.11
N THR A 182 -6.24 -8.35 -7.01
CA THR A 182 -4.95 -9.01 -7.19
C THR A 182 -4.72 -10.08 -6.14
N LYS A 183 -4.98 -9.79 -4.86
CA LYS A 183 -4.85 -10.78 -3.78
C LYS A 183 -5.73 -12.02 -4.00
N ALA A 184 -6.94 -11.86 -4.53
CA ALA A 184 -7.86 -12.98 -4.81
C ALA A 184 -7.34 -13.93 -5.91
N LYS A 185 -6.43 -13.48 -6.78
CA LYS A 185 -5.78 -14.32 -7.81
C LYS A 185 -4.67 -15.23 -7.27
N PHE A 186 -4.23 -15.02 -6.02
CA PHE A 186 -3.17 -15.83 -5.40
C PHE A 186 -3.74 -17.07 -4.71
N THR A 187 -3.02 -18.17 -4.85
CA THR A 187 -3.32 -19.46 -4.22
C THR A 187 -2.11 -19.92 -3.41
N ILE A 188 -2.36 -20.63 -2.31
CA ILE A 188 -1.32 -21.14 -1.42
C ILE A 188 -1.00 -22.56 -1.86
N PHE A 189 0.28 -22.84 -2.11
CA PHE A 189 0.79 -24.18 -2.37
C PHE A 189 1.63 -24.61 -1.16
N GLU A 190 1.51 -25.88 -0.80
CA GLU A 190 2.34 -26.53 0.23
C GLU A 190 3.53 -27.22 -0.41
#